data_AF-A0A7J3T0V5-F1
#
_entry.id   AF-A0A7J3T0V5-F1
#
_cell.length_a   1.000
_cell.length_b   1.000
_cell.length_c   1.000
_cell.angle_alpha   90.00
_cell.angle_beta   90.00
_cell.angle_gamma   90.00
#
_symmetry.space_group_name_H-M   'P 1'
#
loop_
_entity.id
_entity.type
_entity.pdbx_description
1 polymer ?
#
loop_
_entity_poly.entity_id
_entity_poly.type
_entity_poly.pdbx_seq_one_letter_code
_entity_poly.pdbx_strand_id
1 'polypeptide(L)' 'MKKTKNADSEKFCGNCTSHNAYEYPTRVFCTRRFLKNKNPIVQTLWHCEDWIKNAQECYCVRDAKEKQKQPA' A
#
# COMPACT_ATOMS: atom_id res chain seq x y z
N MET A 1 -14.33 5.27 -29.40
CA MET A 1 -14.21 4.70 -28.03
C MET A 1 -12.98 5.32 -27.36
N LYS A 2 -13.16 5.97 -26.21
CA LYS A 2 -12.10 6.72 -25.49
C LYS A 2 -11.01 5.74 -25.02
N LYS A 3 -9.77 5.91 -25.49
CA LYS A 3 -8.59 5.25 -24.90
C LYS A 3 -8.38 5.85 -23.51
N THR A 4 -8.91 5.22 -22.48
CA THR A 4 -8.54 5.51 -21.09
C THR A 4 -7.05 5.19 -20.95
N LYS A 5 -6.21 6.22 -20.91
CA LYS A 5 -4.83 6.08 -20.44
C LYS A 5 -4.92 5.43 -19.06
N ASN A 6 -4.50 4.17 -18.96
CA ASN A 6 -4.22 3.54 -17.68
C ASN A 6 -3.10 4.38 -17.06
N ALA A 7 -3.45 5.36 -16.23
CA ALA A 7 -2.52 5.90 -15.27
C ALA A 7 -2.03 4.71 -14.46
N ASP A 8 -0.75 4.40 -14.53
CA ASP A 8 -0.11 3.38 -13.71
C ASP A 8 -0.42 3.73 -12.26
N SER A 9 -1.47 3.11 -11.71
CA SER A 9 -1.94 3.42 -10.38
C SER A 9 -0.81 3.03 -9.43
N GLU A 10 -0.27 4.01 -8.71
CA GLU A 10 0.89 3.82 -7.84
C GLU A 10 0.72 2.59 -6.96
N LYS A 11 1.71 1.69 -6.99
CA LYS A 11 1.68 0.42 -6.28
C LYS A 11 2.20 0.63 -4.88
N PHE A 12 1.36 0.41 -3.88
CA PHE A 12 1.70 0.57 -2.47
C PHE A 12 1.18 -0.61 -1.66
N CYS A 13 1.93 -1.10 -0.68
CA CYS A 13 1.42 -2.13 0.22
C CYS A 13 0.15 -1.61 0.93
N GLY A 14 0.02 -0.31 1.18
CA GLY A 14 -1.22 0.30 1.65
C GLY A 14 -2.43 0.16 0.74
N ASN A 15 -2.30 -0.20 -0.54
CA ASN A 15 -3.41 -0.50 -1.48
C ASN A 15 -3.35 -1.92 -2.06
N CYS A 16 -2.63 -2.82 -1.39
CA CYS A 16 -2.57 -4.24 -1.77
C CYS A 16 -3.81 -5.00 -1.27
N THR A 17 -4.19 -6.10 -1.91
CA THR A 17 -5.27 -7.00 -1.39
C THR A 17 -4.94 -7.65 -0.05
N SER A 18 -3.65 -7.73 0.29
CA SER A 18 -3.15 -8.48 1.45
C SER A 18 -2.54 -7.57 2.52
N HIS A 19 -3.09 -6.35 2.66
CA HIS A 19 -2.60 -5.36 3.62
C HIS A 19 -3.53 -5.27 4.83
N ASN A 20 -2.93 -5.11 6.00
CA ASN A 20 -3.60 -4.76 7.24
C ASN A 20 -2.90 -3.56 7.86
N ALA A 21 -3.60 -2.73 8.62
CA ALA A 21 -2.96 -1.66 9.38
C ALA A 21 -2.04 -2.25 10.46
N TYR A 22 -0.87 -1.64 10.67
CA TYR A 22 0.02 -1.96 11.78
C TYR A 22 0.27 -0.72 12.64
N GLU A 23 0.92 0.30 12.07
CA GLU A 23 1.06 1.64 12.68
C GLU A 23 0.44 2.64 11.71
N TYR A 24 -0.86 2.86 11.85
CA TYR A 24 -1.59 3.72 10.93
C TYR A 24 -1.10 5.19 11.01
N PRO A 25 -0.93 5.90 9.88
CA PRO A 25 -1.02 5.42 8.50
C PRO A 25 0.36 4.99 7.93
N THR A 26 1.44 4.98 8.72
CA THR A 26 2.82 4.87 8.23
C THR A 26 3.29 3.45 7.91
N ARG A 27 2.82 2.43 8.63
CA ARG A 27 3.21 1.04 8.40
C ARG A 27 2.01 0.12 8.30
N VAL A 28 2.13 -0.88 7.44
CA VAL A 28 1.16 -1.95 7.23
C VAL A 28 1.79 -3.30 7.51
N PHE A 29 0.95 -4.24 7.94
CA PHE A 29 1.27 -5.65 7.99
C PHE A 29 0.94 -6.27 6.62
N CYS A 30 1.96 -6.83 5.96
CA CYS A 30 1.84 -7.51 4.68
C CYS A 30 1.71 -9.03 4.89
N THR A 31 0.50 -9.57 4.73
CA THR A 31 0.24 -11.00 4.90
C THR A 31 1.03 -11.86 3.91
N ARG A 32 1.30 -11.36 2.69
CA ARG A 32 2.11 -12.10 1.69
C ARG A 32 3.54 -12.33 2.16
N ARG A 33 4.18 -11.31 2.76
CA ARG A 33 5.54 -11.43 3.29
C ARG A 33 5.58 -12.35 4.50
N PHE A 34 4.57 -12.25 5.38
CA PHE A 34 4.40 -13.17 6.51
C PHE A 34 4.36 -14.64 6.06
N LEU A 35 3.50 -14.96 5.09
CA LEU A 35 3.37 -16.33 4.56
C LEU A 35 4.65 -16.86 3.90
N LYS A 36 5.57 -15.98 3.49
CA LYS A 36 6.88 -16.34 2.92
C LYS A 36 8.01 -16.27 3.93
N ASN A 37 7.70 -16.19 5.22
CA ASN A 37 8.68 -16.04 6.30
C ASN A 37 9.64 -14.84 6.11
N LYS A 38 9.15 -13.77 5.47
CA LYS A 38 9.84 -12.48 5.31
C LYS A 38 9.29 -11.49 6.35
N ASN A 39 10.03 -10.42 6.65
CA ASN A 39 9.54 -9.34 7.53
C ASN A 39 8.20 -8.77 6.99
N PRO A 40 7.08 -8.93 7.72
CA PRO A 40 5.77 -8.51 7.24
C PRO A 40 5.47 -7.04 7.51
N ILE A 41 6.22 -6.37 8.39
CA ILE A 41 5.99 -4.97 8.73
C ILE A 41 6.72 -4.10 7.71
N VAL A 42 5.97 -3.37 6.90
CA VAL A 42 6.50 -2.57 5.79
C VAL A 42 5.89 -1.18 5.76
N GLN A 43 6.56 -0.25 5.08
CA GLN A 43 6.05 1.12 4.90
C GLN A 43 4.78 1.10 4.04
N THR A 44 3.79 1.91 4.41
CA THR A 44 2.52 2.00 3.68
C THR A 44 2.71 2.41 2.23
N LEU A 45 3.63 3.33 1.96
CA LEU A 45 3.96 3.86 0.62
C LEU A 45 5.12 3.13 -0.07
N TRP A 46 5.46 1.92 0.40
CA TRP A 46 6.36 1.00 -0.29
C TRP A 46 5.57 -0.19 -0.82
N HIS A 47 6.04 -0.91 -1.84
CA HIS A 47 5.38 -2.12 -2.34
C HIS A 47 6.31 -3.33 -2.35
N CYS A 48 5.75 -4.51 -2.07
CA CYS A 48 6.46 -5.77 -2.18
C CYS A 48 6.44 -6.36 -3.60
N GLU A 49 7.25 -7.38 -3.83
CA GLU A 49 7.30 -8.12 -5.09
C GLU A 49 5.99 -8.88 -5.38
N ASP A 50 5.27 -9.25 -4.32
CA ASP A 50 4.01 -9.98 -4.36
C ASP A 50 2.78 -9.06 -4.29
N TRP A 51 2.94 -7.80 -4.66
CA TRP A 51 1.86 -6.83 -4.62
C TRP A 51 0.74 -7.21 -5.60
N ILE A 52 -0.50 -7.19 -5.11
CA ILE A 52 -1.70 -7.45 -5.90
C ILE A 52 -2.66 -6.31 -5.66
N LYS A 53 -3.11 -5.68 -6.75
CA LYS A 53 -4.02 -4.53 -6.72
C LYS A 53 -5.30 -4.86 -5.95
N ASN A 54 -5.61 -4.07 -4.93
CA ASN A 54 -6.94 -4.09 -4.32
C ASN A 54 -7.94 -3.40 -5.25
N ALA A 55 -9.14 -3.99 -5.39
CA ALA A 55 -10.23 -3.40 -6.14
C ALA A 55 -10.86 -2.20 -5.40
N GLN A 56 -10.71 -2.17 -4.07
CA GLN A 56 -11.20 -1.10 -3.22
C GLN A 56 -10.12 -0.05 -2.97
N GLU A 57 -10.54 1.22 -2.90
CA GLU A 57 -9.67 2.29 -2.42
C GLU A 57 -9.30 2.06 -0.95
N CYS A 58 -8.08 2.47 -0.57
CA CYS A 58 -7.62 2.34 0.80
C CYS A 58 -7.13 3.69 1.35
N TYR A 59 -7.67 4.06 2.50
CA TYR A 59 -7.33 5.29 3.22
C TYR A 59 -5.89 5.30 3.74
N CYS A 60 -5.26 4.14 3.97
CA CYS A 60 -3.86 4.07 4.42
C CYS A 60 -2.93 4.85 3.47
N VAL A 61 -3.12 4.72 2.15
CA VAL A 61 -2.27 5.42 1.17
C VAL A 61 -2.53 6.92 1.18
N ARG A 62 -3.80 7.34 1.23
CA ARG A 62 -4.18 8.75 1.28
C ARG A 62 -3.55 9.43 2.49
N ASP A 63 -3.80 8.88 3.67
CA ASP A 63 -3.40 9.48 4.94
C ASP A 63 -1.87 9.40 5.13
N ALA A 64 -1.21 8.35 4.62
CA ALA A 64 0.26 8.27 4.62
C ALA A 64 0.90 9.36 3.75
N LYS A 65 0.31 9.66 2.58
CA LYS A 65 0.78 10.75 1.71
C LYS A 65 0.56 12.11 2.35
N GLU A 66 -0.55 12.31 3.05
CA GLU A 66 -0.81 13.55 3.80
C GLU A 66 0.20 13.74 4.93
N LYS A 67 0.52 12.67 5.67
CA LYS A 67 1.53 12.72 6.73
C LYS A 67 2.94 13.02 6.21
N GLN A 68 3.32 12.55 5.02
CA GLN A 68 4.60 12.92 4.41
C GLN A 68 4.69 14.40 4.03
N LYS A 69 3.55 15.04 3.72
CA LYS A 69 3.51 16.48 3.35
C LYS A 69 3.58 17.41 4.56
N GLN A 70 3.34 16.88 5.75
CA GLN A 70 3.45 17.60 7.01
C GLN A 70 4.63 17.02 7.81
N PRO A 71 5.88 17.34 7.43
CA PRO A 71 7.00 17.05 8.31
C PRO A 71 6.78 17.81 9.61
N ALA A 72 6.77 17.07 10.72
CA ALA A 72 6.70 17.60 12.08
C ALA A 72 7.92 18.46 12.42
#